data_AF-A0A7L3TID0-F1
#
_entry.id   AF-A0A7L3TID0-F1
#
_cell.length_a   1.000
_cell.length_b   1.000
_cell.length_c   1.000
_cell.angle_alpha   90.00
_cell.angle_beta   90.00
_cell.angle_gamma   90.00
#
_symmetry.space_group_name_H-M   'P 1'
#
loop_
_entity.id
_entity.type
_entity.pdbx_description
1 polymer ?
#
loop_
_entity_poly.entity_id
_entity_poly.type
_entity_poly.pdbx_seq_one_letter_code
_entity_poly.pdbx_strand_id
1 'polypeptide(L)' 'SKNQKTERAAALHQAQQEYSAVPHSFVFNRGRVGKNVRQLIADVRKVMEPYTARALKV' A
#
# COMPACT_ATOMS: atom_id res chain seq x y z
N SER A 1 21.73 -4.74 22.59
CA SER A 1 23.11 -4.47 22.13
C SER A 1 23.10 -3.38 21.06
N LYS A 2 24.16 -2.58 20.90
CA LYS A 2 24.25 -1.55 19.84
C LYS A 2 24.18 -2.18 18.43
N ASN A 3 24.77 -3.36 18.23
CA ASN A 3 24.73 -4.09 16.95
C ASN A 3 23.31 -4.45 16.51
N GLN A 4 22.47 -4.92 17.43
CA GLN A 4 21.07 -5.26 17.12
C GLN A 4 20.27 -4.07 16.59
N LYS A 5 20.54 -2.84 17.06
CA LYS A 5 19.87 -1.63 16.57
C LYS A 5 20.27 -1.33 15.12
N THR A 6 21.56 -1.45 14.82
CA THR A 6 22.11 -1.22 13.48
C THR A 6 21.60 -2.24 12.47
N GLU A 7 21.61 -3.52 12.84
CA GLU A 7 21.09 -4.62 12.01
C GLU A 7 19.61 -4.43 11.68
N ARG A 8 18.80 -4.04 12.67
CA ARG A 8 17.37 -3.74 12.45
C ARG A 8 17.16 -2.56 11.51
N ALA A 9 17.95 -1.50 11.64
CA ALA A 9 17.86 -0.34 10.75
C ALA A 9 18.23 -0.71 9.30
N ALA A 10 19.27 -1.53 9.11
CA ALA A 10 19.66 -2.02 7.78
C ALA A 10 18.56 -2.89 7.15
N ALA A 11 17.97 -3.80 7.91
CA ALA A 11 16.86 -4.64 7.43
C ALA A 11 15.63 -3.82 7.05
N LEU A 12 15.27 -2.80 7.82
CA LEU A 12 14.17 -1.87 7.47
C LEU A 12 14.46 -1.10 6.19
N HIS A 13 15.70 -0.64 6.00
CA HIS A 13 16.11 0.07 4.79
C HIS A 13 16.09 -0.82 3.55
N GLN A 14 16.50 -2.09 3.68
CA GLN A 14 16.39 -3.08 2.60
C GLN A 14 14.93 -3.36 2.25
N ALA A 15 14.09 -3.62 3.26
CA ALA A 15 12.66 -3.84 3.05
C ALA A 15 11.97 -2.64 2.38
N GLN A 16 12.38 -1.42 2.71
CA GLN A 16 11.84 -0.21 2.07
C GLN A 16 12.23 -0.09 0.59
N GLN A 17 13.47 -0.47 0.24
CA GLN A 17 13.93 -0.50 -1.16
C GLN A 17 13.23 -1.58 -1.97
N GLU A 18 13.07 -2.78 -1.40
CA GLU A 18 12.33 -3.87 -2.04
C GLU A 18 10.87 -3.49 -2.27
N TYR A 19 10.25 -2.86 -1.28
CA TYR A 19 8.88 -2.36 -1.39
C TYR A 19 8.76 -1.28 -2.46
N SER A 20 9.69 -0.32 -2.54
CA SER A 20 9.63 0.77 -3.52
C SER A 20 9.95 0.34 -4.96
N ALA A 21 10.68 -0.76 -5.13
CA ALA A 21 11.10 -1.25 -6.45
C ALA A 21 9.96 -1.84 -7.29
N VAL A 22 8.85 -2.24 -6.67
CA VAL A 22 7.71 -2.81 -7.40
C VAL A 22 6.71 -1.74 -7.86
N PRO A 23 5.94 -1.98 -8.93
CA PRO A 23 4.89 -1.07 -9.36
C PRO A 23 3.79 -0.92 -8.30
N HIS A 24 3.40 0.32 -8.02
CA HIS A 24 2.31 0.64 -7.11
C HIS A 24 1.06 1.05 -7.86
N SER A 25 -0.10 0.84 -7.26
CA SER A 25 -1.37 1.18 -7.88
C SER A 25 -2.31 1.98 -6.97
N PHE A 26 -3.23 2.70 -7.60
CA PHE A 26 -4.28 3.46 -6.94
C PHE A 26 -5.62 3.15 -7.58
N VAL A 27 -6.60 2.80 -6.76
CA VAL A 27 -7.98 2.54 -7.21
C VAL A 27 -8.88 3.59 -6.59
N PHE A 28 -9.51 4.43 -7.41
CA PHE A 28 -10.39 5.50 -6.97
C PHE A 28 -11.55 5.67 -7.97
N ASN A 29 -12.61 6.37 -7.55
CA ASN A 29 -13.70 6.77 -8.43
C ASN A 29 -13.68 8.27 -8.70
N ARG A 30 -14.42 8.70 -9.73
CA ARG A 30 -14.72 10.11 -10.01
C ARG A 30 -16.22 10.34 -9.88
N GLY A 31 -16.61 11.51 -9.38
CA GLY A 31 -18.01 11.89 -9.22
C GLY A 31 -18.72 11.15 -8.08
N ARG A 32 -20.05 11.24 -8.04
CA ARG A 32 -20.87 10.56 -7.02
C ARG A 32 -21.12 9.12 -7.43
N VAL A 33 -20.75 8.18 -6.56
CA VAL A 33 -21.00 6.75 -6.76
C VAL A 33 -21.84 6.14 -5.63
N GLY A 34 -22.65 5.14 -5.98
CA GLY A 34 -23.48 4.38 -5.05
C GLY A 34 -22.69 3.41 -4.18
N LYS A 35 -23.39 2.76 -3.24
CA LYS A 35 -22.80 1.81 -2.27
C LYS A 35 -22.05 0.65 -2.94
N ASN A 36 -22.61 0.07 -4.00
CA ASN A 36 -22.02 -1.11 -4.65
C ASN A 36 -20.67 -0.81 -5.29
N VAL A 37 -20.54 0.35 -5.94
CA VAL A 37 -19.27 0.78 -6.53
C VAL A 37 -18.23 1.07 -5.44
N ARG A 38 -18.64 1.65 -4.30
CA ARG A 38 -17.73 1.83 -3.15
C ARG A 38 -17.22 0.49 -2.61
N GLN A 39 -18.10 -0.50 -2.50
CA GLN A 39 -17.71 -1.85 -2.07
C GLN A 39 -16.76 -2.49 -3.08
N LEU A 40 -17.07 -2.42 -4.37
CA LEU A 40 -16.19 -2.93 -5.43
C LEU A 40 -14.79 -2.31 -5.35
N ILE A 41 -14.68 -1.00 -5.11
CA ILE A 41 -13.37 -0.33 -4.94
C ILE A 41 -12.62 -0.88 -3.73
N ALA A 42 -13.30 -1.11 -2.61
CA ALA A 42 -12.67 -1.71 -1.43
C ALA A 42 -12.19 -3.14 -1.71
N ASP A 43 -12.99 -3.93 -2.41
CA ASP A 43 -12.65 -5.32 -2.77
C ASP A 43 -11.47 -5.38 -3.74
N VAL A 44 -11.46 -4.52 -4.76
CA VAL A 44 -10.33 -4.43 -5.70
C VAL A 44 -9.06 -3.98 -4.98
N ARG A 45 -9.14 -2.99 -4.07
CA ARG A 45 -7.98 -2.59 -3.25
C ARG A 45 -7.43 -3.74 -2.43
N LYS A 46 -8.31 -4.58 -1.86
CA LYS A 46 -7.93 -5.76 -1.07
C LYS A 46 -7.25 -6.83 -1.93
N VAL A 47 -7.77 -7.10 -3.13
CA VAL A 47 -7.16 -8.04 -4.08
C VAL A 47 -5.77 -7.57 -4.53
N MET A 48 -5.58 -6.26 -4.66
CA MET A 48 -4.32 -5.67 -5.11
C MET A 48 -3.39 -5.26 -3.95
N GLU A 49 -3.67 -5.67 -2.71
CA GLU A 49 -2.70 -5.59 -1.60
C GLU A 49 -1.46 -6.46 -1.93
N PRO A 50 -0.25 -6.08 -1.46
CA PRO A 50 0.07 -4.96 -0.58
C PRO A 50 0.39 -3.64 -1.33
N TYR A 51 0.51 -3.66 -2.66
CA TYR A 51 1.06 -2.54 -3.45
C TYR A 51 0.00 -1.52 -3.91
N THR A 52 -1.17 -1.56 -3.28
CA THR A 52 -2.28 -0.66 -3.58
C THR A 52 -2.68 0.13 -2.35
N ALA A 53 -2.81 1.46 -2.49
CA ALA A 53 -3.13 2.30 -1.34
C ALA A 53 -4.53 2.03 -0.78
N ARG A 54 -4.58 1.66 0.50
CA ARG A 54 -5.82 1.35 1.23
C ARG A 54 -6.66 2.60 1.51
N ALA A 55 -5.98 3.70 1.86
CA ALA A 55 -6.59 4.95 2.32
C ALA A 55 -6.09 6.15 1.49
N LEU A 56 -6.48 6.19 0.22
CA LEU A 56 -6.26 7.37 -0.61
C LEU A 56 -7.11 8.54 -0.13
N LYS A 57 -6.46 9.69 0.13
CA LYS A 57 -7.14 10.97 0.29
C LYS A 57 -7.43 11.51 -1.11
N VAL A 58 -8.70 11.50 -1.49
CA VAL A 58 -9.22 11.96 -2.80
C VAL A 58 -10.45 12.82 -2.59
#